data_AF-A0A496YD21-F1
#
_entry.id   AF-A0A496YD21-F1
#
_cell.length_a   1.000
_cell.length_b   1.000
_cell.length_c   1.000
_cell.angle_alpha   90.00
_cell.angle_beta   90.00
_cell.angle_gamma   90.00
#
_symmetry.space_group_name_H-M   'P 1'
#
loop_
_entity.id
_entity.type
_entity.pdbx_description
1 polymer ?
#
loop_
_entity_poly.entity_id
_entity_poly.type
_entity_poly.pdbx_seq_one_letter_code
_entity_poly.pdbx_strand_id
1 'polypeptide(L)' 'MAQIDAFFKLMHDQGASDLHLVAGQQPVLRIDGELER' A
#
# COMPACT_ATOMS: atom_id res chain seq x y z
N MET A 1 13.76 0.24 10.76
CA MET A 1 12.90 -0.10 9.61
C MET A 1 13.00 1.02 8.59
N ALA A 2 13.16 0.67 7.32
CA ALA A 2 13.03 1.63 6.24
C ALA A 2 11.57 2.11 6.17
N GLN A 3 11.34 3.33 5.65
CA GLN A 3 9.98 3.88 5.52
C GLN A 3 9.06 2.99 4.68
N ILE A 4 9.63 2.24 3.73
CA ILE A 4 8.86 1.32 2.88
C ILE A 4 8.36 0.08 3.64
N ASP A 5 9.06 -0.35 4.69
CA ASP A 5 8.70 -1.52 5.48
C ASP A 5 7.34 -1.34 6.17
N ALA A 6 7.00 -0.09 6.53
CA ALA A 6 5.70 0.23 7.12
C ALA A 6 4.55 -0.02 6.15
N PHE A 7 4.73 0.28 4.86
CA PHE A 7 3.72 0.01 3.84
C PHE A 7 3.58 -1.50 3.59
N PHE A 8 4.69 -2.25 3.52
CA PHE A 8 4.59 -3.71 3.37
C PHE A 8 3.94 -4.38 4.57
N LYS A 9 4.19 -3.89 5.79
CA LYS A 9 3.46 -4.35 6.97
C LYS A 9 1.96 -4.05 6.84
N LEU A 10 1.62 -2.83 6.45
CA LEU A 10 0.22 -2.43 6.26
C LEU A 10 -0.49 -3.27 5.19
N MET A 11 0.19 -3.54 4.06
CA MET A 11 -0.32 -4.44 3.02
C MET A 11 -0.66 -5.80 3.58
N HIS A 12 0.27 -6.41 4.32
CA HIS A 12 0.08 -7.73 4.89
C HIS A 12 -1.07 -7.74 5.91
N ASP A 13 -1.09 -6.76 6.82
CA ASP A 13 -2.10 -6.66 7.88
C ASP A 13 -3.51 -6.41 7.31
N GLN A 14 -3.63 -5.73 6.15
CA GLN A 14 -4.91 -5.45 5.48
C GLN A 14 -5.29 -6.46 4.38
N GLY A 15 -4.41 -7.41 4.05
CA GLY A 15 -4.64 -8.34 2.93
C GLY A 15 -4.59 -7.69 1.55
N ALA A 16 -3.86 -6.58 1.40
CA ALA A 16 -3.72 -5.88 0.12
C ALA A 16 -2.92 -6.70 -0.91
N SER A 17 -3.34 -6.65 -2.17
CA SER A 17 -2.65 -7.32 -3.29
C SER A 17 -1.49 -6.48 -3.84
N ASP A 18 -1.67 -5.16 -3.90
CA ASP A 18 -0.74 -4.23 -4.56
C ASP A 18 -0.51 -2.98 -3.72
N LEU A 19 0.71 -2.44 -3.78
CA LEU A 19 1.07 -1.11 -3.29
C LEU A 19 1.47 -0.24 -4.47
N HIS A 20 0.71 0.83 -4.70
CA HIS A 20 0.93 1.77 -5.77
C HIS A 20 1.71 2.99 -5.26
N LEU A 21 2.90 3.21 -5.81
CA LEU A 21 3.76 4.37 -5.50
C LEU A 21 3.94 5.22 -6.76
N VAL A 22 3.45 6.46 -6.71
CA VAL A 22 3.56 7.44 -7.79
C VAL A 22 4.12 8.75 -7.23
N ALA A 23 5.10 9.33 -7.91
CA ALA A 23 5.71 10.59 -7.46
C ALA A 23 4.65 11.70 -7.34
N GLY A 24 4.64 12.39 -6.19
CA GLY A 24 3.69 13.47 -5.91
C GLY A 24 2.27 13.02 -5.58
N GLN A 25 2.03 11.72 -5.35
CA GLN A 25 0.76 11.17 -4.89
C GLN A 25 0.95 10.45 -3.55
N GLN A 26 -0.13 10.35 -2.77
CA GLN A 26 -0.13 9.48 -1.59
C GLN A 26 -0.04 8.01 -2.04
N PRO A 27 0.68 7.15 -1.31
CA PRO A 27 0.65 5.70 -1.54
C PRO A 27 -0.77 5.15 -1.47
N VAL A 28 -1.12 4.24 -2.36
CA VAL A 28 -2.45 3.65 -2.47
C VAL A 28 -2.33 2.13 -2.38
N LEU A 29 -3.24 1.49 -1.64
CA LEU A 29 -3.32 0.02 -1.56
C LEU A 29 -4.45 -0.50 -2.44
N ARG A 30 -4.28 -1.68 -3.02
CA ARG A 30 -5.39 -2.44 -3.63
C ARG A 30 -5.87 -3.52 -2.67
N ILE A 31 -7.14 -3.46 -2.27
CA ILE A 31 -7.76 -4.41 -1.34
C ILE A 31 -9.03 -4.94 -2.01
N ASP A 32 -9.14 -6.27 -2.10
CA ASP A 32 -10.27 -6.95 -2.74
C ASP A 32 -10.61 -6.44 -4.16
N GLY A 33 -9.58 -5.99 -4.89
CA GLY A 33 -9.69 -5.46 -6.25
C GLY A 33 -9.87 -3.95 -6.36
N GLU A 34 -10.23 -3.27 -5.28
CA GLU A 34 -10.49 -1.82 -5.23
C GLU A 34 -9.28 -1.02 -4.74
N LEU A 35 -9.15 0.23 -5.22
CA LEU A 35 -8.06 1.12 -4.83
C LEU A 35 -8.48 2.00 -3.64
N GLU A 36 -7.84 1.76 -2.49
CA GLU A 36 -8.06 2.48 -1.24
C GLU A 36 -7.01 3.57 -1.03
N ARG A 37 -7.47 4.81 -0.83
CA ARG A 37 -6.65 6.03 -0.74
C ARG A 37 -6.55 6.56 0.68
#